data_AF-A0A5M6I9A3-F1
#
_entry.id   AF-A0A5M6I9A3-F1
#
_cell.length_a   1.000
_cell.length_b   1.000
_cell.length_c   1.000
_cell.angle_alpha   90.00
_cell.angle_beta   90.00
_cell.angle_gamma   90.00
#
_symmetry.space_group_name_H-M   'P 1'
#
loop_
_entity.id
_entity.type
_entity.pdbx_description
1 polymer ?
#
loop_
_entity_poly.entity_id
_entity_poly.type
_entity_poly.pdbx_seq_one_letter_code
_entity_poly.pdbx_strand_id
1 'polypeptide(L)'
;MDAALHAAVAQLESVLAEQESATNRILGLAELLMAHAPDAATRLRIEAIMETCAFQDVTGQRIRRVRGLLSRLTTLRGGPFRLGPRSSAPTSPRPTPVPARDAGDGADAGEDGEKGLTQADVDRLLHNR
;
A
#
# COMPACT_ATOMS: atom_id res chain seq x y z
N MET A 1 14.81 -22.71 13.34
CA MET A 1 14.12 -21.87 12.34
C MET A 1 13.16 -20.88 13.01
N ASP A 2 12.46 -21.28 14.08
CA ASP A 2 11.52 -20.40 14.82
C ASP A 2 12.11 -19.10 15.37
N ALA A 3 13.29 -19.14 15.97
CA ALA A 3 13.89 -17.95 16.61
C ALA A 3 14.19 -16.82 15.61
N ALA A 4 14.65 -17.17 14.40
CA ALA A 4 14.95 -16.19 13.35
C ALA A 4 13.67 -15.55 12.80
N LEU A 5 12.59 -16.34 12.63
CA LEU A 5 11.30 -15.82 12.17
C LEU A 5 10.65 -14.90 13.23
N HIS A 6 10.72 -15.28 14.51
CA HIS A 6 10.25 -14.41 15.61
C HIS A 6 11.06 -13.11 15.69
N ALA A 7 12.38 -13.17 15.56
CA ALA A 7 13.23 -11.98 15.54
C ALA A 7 12.88 -11.05 14.36
N ALA A 8 12.65 -11.60 13.17
CA ALA A 8 12.25 -10.82 12.00
C ALA A 8 10.88 -10.14 12.19
N VAL A 9 9.90 -10.83 12.77
CA VAL A 9 8.59 -10.24 13.09
C VAL A 9 8.74 -9.11 14.12
N ALA A 10 9.55 -9.30 15.16
CA ALA A 10 9.79 -8.26 16.17
C ALA A 10 10.50 -7.03 15.59
N GLN A 11 11.46 -7.22 14.67
CA GLN A 11 12.11 -6.10 13.98
C GLN A 11 11.14 -5.33 13.09
N LEU A 12 10.23 -6.02 12.38
CA LEU A 12 9.19 -5.37 11.58
C LEU A 12 8.26 -4.50 12.43
N GLU A 13 7.90 -4.95 13.64
CA GLU A 13 7.11 -4.15 14.59
C GLU A 13 7.86 -2.90 15.07
N SER A 14 9.14 -3.05 15.43
CA SER A 14 9.97 -1.90 15.85
C SER A 14 10.04 -0.83 14.76
N VAL A 15 10.35 -1.26 13.52
CA VAL A 15 10.46 -0.34 12.38
C VAL A 15 9.12 0.32 12.07
N LEU A 16 8.01 -0.40 12.15
CA LEU A 16 6.68 0.17 11.97
C LEU A 16 6.37 1.24 13.03
N ALA A 17 6.61 0.94 14.30
CA ALA A 17 6.36 1.88 15.39
C ALA A 17 7.25 3.12 15.29
N GLU A 18 8.53 2.96 14.94
CA GLU A 18 9.46 4.07 14.70
C GLU A 18 9.00 4.94 13.52
N GLN A 19 8.57 4.32 12.42
CA GLN A 19 8.07 5.02 11.24
C GLN A 19 6.78 5.77 11.55
N GLU A 20 5.85 5.17 12.31
CA GLU A 20 4.63 5.82 12.78
C GLU A 20 4.91 7.03 13.67
N SER A 21 5.83 6.89 14.62
CA SER A 21 6.26 8.00 15.47
C SER A 21 6.92 9.13 14.66
N ALA A 22 7.79 8.79 13.71
CA ALA A 22 8.46 9.77 12.86
C ALA A 22 7.46 10.57 12.00
N THR A 23 6.50 9.90 11.36
CA THR A 23 5.51 10.60 10.53
C THR A 23 4.59 11.49 11.37
N ASN A 24 4.14 11.03 12.54
CA ASN A 24 3.36 11.88 13.45
C ASN A 24 4.12 13.16 13.83
N ARG A 25 5.44 13.05 14.06
CA ARG A 25 6.28 14.22 14.35
C ARG A 25 6.41 15.15 13.14
N ILE A 26 6.57 14.60 11.93
CA ILE A 26 6.63 15.39 10.69
C ILE A 26 5.32 16.14 10.47
N LEU A 27 4.18 15.47 10.60
CA LEU A 27 2.85 16.08 10.46
C LEU A 27 2.60 17.15 11.51
N GLY A 28 2.94 16.90 12.78
CA GLY A 28 2.83 17.90 13.83
C GLY A 28 3.72 19.13 13.60
N LEU A 29 4.94 18.95 13.09
CA LEU A 29 5.81 20.08 12.70
C LEU A 29 5.23 20.84 11.50
N ALA A 30 4.66 20.15 10.51
CA ALA A 30 4.00 20.78 9.37
C ALA A 30 2.81 21.64 9.82
N GLU A 31 1.98 21.14 10.74
CA GLU A 31 0.87 21.90 11.34
C GLU A 31 1.36 23.16 12.09
N LEU A 32 2.45 23.04 12.86
CA LEU A 32 3.07 24.19 13.53
C LEU A 32 3.57 25.22 12.51
N LEU A 33 4.20 24.79 11.42
CA LEU A 33 4.65 25.70 10.37
C LEU A 33 3.46 26.40 9.68
N MET A 34 2.36 25.67 9.43
CA MET A 34 1.13 26.24 8.87
C MET A 34 0.51 27.30 9.79
N ALA A 35 0.57 27.11 11.11
CA ALA A 35 0.03 28.05 12.09
C ALA A 35 0.75 29.41 12.09
N HIS A 36 1.97 29.50 11.56
CA HIS A 36 2.72 30.76 11.44
C HIS A 36 2.33 31.59 10.21
N ALA A 37 1.21 31.27 9.56
CA ALA A 37 0.69 31.96 8.37
C ALA A 37 1.76 32.16 7.28
N PRO A 38 2.39 31.06 6.79
CA PRO A 38 3.41 31.14 5.78
C PRO A 38 2.88 31.76 4.48
N ASP A 39 3.78 32.29 3.65
CA ASP A 39 3.41 32.74 2.31
C ASP A 39 2.83 31.58 1.46
N ALA A 40 2.13 31.92 0.38
CA ALA A 40 1.42 30.94 -0.45
C ALA A 40 2.35 29.83 -0.99
N ALA A 41 3.59 30.17 -1.33
CA ALA A 41 4.54 29.20 -1.88
C ALA A 41 5.02 28.22 -0.79
N THR A 42 5.26 28.70 0.42
CA THR A 42 5.68 27.89 1.56
C THR A 42 4.53 27.03 2.07
N ARG A 43 3.31 27.58 2.12
CA ARG A 43 2.09 26.83 2.39
C ARG A 43 1.93 25.64 1.46
N LEU A 44 2.04 25.84 0.15
CA LEU A 44 1.91 24.77 -0.84
C LEU A 44 2.96 23.67 -0.63
N ARG A 45 4.20 24.03 -0.26
CA ARG A 45 5.25 23.06 0.06
C ARG A 45 4.94 22.26 1.31
N ILE A 46 4.39 22.90 2.34
CA ILE A 46 4.01 22.21 3.58
C ILE A 46 2.84 21.25 3.32
N GLU A 47 1.82 21.69 2.57
CA GLU A 47 0.71 20.84 2.14
C GLU A 47 1.20 19.63 1.34
N ALA A 48 2.15 19.81 0.42
CA ALA A 48 2.77 18.71 -0.33
C ALA A 48 3.53 17.72 0.56
N ILE A 49 4.20 18.18 1.62
CA ILE A 49 4.85 17.30 2.62
C ILE A 49 3.80 16.47 3.35
N MET A 50 2.71 17.09 3.78
CA MET A 50 1.61 16.41 4.48
C MET A 50 0.94 15.37 3.58
N GLU A 51 0.66 15.72 2.32
CA GLU A 51 0.10 14.80 1.32
C GLU A 51 1.05 13.62 1.06
N THR A 52 2.35 13.88 0.96
CA THR A 52 3.33 12.81 0.81
C THR A 52 3.27 11.86 1.99
N CYS A 53 3.11 12.35 3.23
CA CYS A 53 3.00 11.48 4.40
C CYS A 53 1.74 10.58 4.39
N ALA A 54 0.71 10.90 3.60
CA ALA A 54 -0.52 10.10 3.52
C ALA A 54 -0.29 8.69 2.94
N PHE A 55 0.79 8.44 2.18
CA PHE A 55 1.11 7.08 1.70
C PHE A 55 1.35 6.09 2.86
N GLN A 56 1.72 6.61 4.04
CA GLN A 56 2.05 5.80 5.20
C GLN A 56 0.91 4.84 5.57
N ASP A 57 -0.35 5.29 5.53
CA ASP A 57 -1.46 4.48 6.02
C ASP A 57 -1.57 3.17 5.20
N VAL A 58 -1.43 3.28 3.88
CA VAL A 58 -1.39 2.12 2.98
C VAL A 58 -0.19 1.21 3.27
N THR A 59 0.98 1.79 3.53
CA THR A 59 2.19 1.02 3.88
C THR A 59 2.05 0.30 5.21
N GLY A 60 1.57 0.97 6.26
CA GLY A 60 1.31 0.38 7.57
C GLY A 60 0.32 -0.77 7.49
N GLN A 61 -0.79 -0.59 6.76
CA GLN A 61 -1.76 -1.66 6.53
C GLN A 61 -1.14 -2.88 5.82
N ARG A 62 -0.35 -2.66 4.75
CA ARG A 62 0.31 -3.74 4.00
C ARG A 62 1.28 -4.52 4.88
N ILE A 63 2.12 -3.84 5.67
CA ILE A 63 3.08 -4.51 6.55
C ILE A 63 2.36 -5.27 7.68
N ARG A 64 1.30 -4.71 8.28
CA ARG A 64 0.48 -5.42 9.28
C ARG A 64 -0.13 -6.71 8.72
N ARG A 65 -0.52 -6.74 7.43
CA ARG A 65 -1.00 -7.96 6.74
C ARG A 65 0.12 -9.00 6.58
N VAL A 66 1.30 -8.57 6.12
CA VAL A 66 2.49 -9.45 5.99
C VAL A 66 2.86 -10.05 7.34
N ARG A 67 2.89 -9.24 8.41
CA ARG A 67 3.07 -9.73 9.78
C ARG A 67 2.04 -10.79 10.14
N GLY A 68 0.75 -10.51 9.92
CA GLY A 68 -0.32 -11.46 10.24
C GLY A 68 -0.21 -12.78 9.48
N LEU A 69 0.43 -12.80 8.31
CA LEU A 69 0.80 -14.02 7.60
C LEU A 69 2.00 -14.71 8.27
N LEU A 70 3.09 -13.98 8.54
CA LEU A 70 4.30 -14.54 9.18
C LEU A 70 4.01 -15.14 10.57
N SER A 71 3.17 -14.48 11.38
CA SER A 71 2.73 -15.00 12.68
C SER A 71 1.87 -16.26 12.56
N ARG A 72 1.14 -16.44 11.45
CA ARG A 72 0.42 -17.71 11.22
C ARG A 72 1.38 -18.83 10.82
N LEU A 73 2.45 -18.50 10.09
CA LEU A 73 3.50 -19.46 9.74
C LEU A 73 4.29 -19.96 10.96
N THR A 74 4.48 -19.15 12.01
CA THR A 74 5.11 -19.63 13.25
C THR A 74 4.23 -20.63 14.01
N THR A 75 2.90 -20.57 13.86
CA THR A 75 1.96 -21.49 14.52
C THR A 75 1.73 -22.80 13.75
N LEU A 76 2.02 -22.83 12.45
CA LEU A 76 1.89 -24.02 11.60
C LEU A 76 3.08 -24.95 11.84
N ARG A 77 3.01 -25.76 12.90
CA ARG A 77 3.94 -26.86 13.15
C ARG A 77 3.66 -28.00 12.15
N GLY A 78 4.53 -28.17 11.16
CA GLY A 78 4.71 -29.43 10.44
C GLY A 78 4.44 -29.39 8.94
N GLY A 79 5.52 -29.31 8.16
CA GLY A 79 5.55 -29.55 6.72
C GLY A 79 6.47 -28.55 6.00
N PRO A 80 7.27 -28.97 5.01
CA PRO A 80 8.09 -28.04 4.24
C PRO A 80 7.16 -27.06 3.52
N PHE A 81 7.18 -25.80 3.93
CA PHE A 81 6.53 -24.70 3.24
C PHE A 81 7.20 -24.53 1.88
N ARG A 82 6.69 -25.24 0.86
CA ARG A 82 7.09 -25.02 -0.52
C ARG A 82 6.40 -23.75 -1.00
N LEU A 83 7.13 -22.65 -1.02
CA LEU A 83 6.93 -21.60 -2.01
C LEU A 83 7.20 -22.22 -3.39
N GLY A 84 6.24 -23.01 -3.88
CA GLY A 84 6.23 -23.35 -5.30
C GLY A 84 6.10 -22.04 -6.07
N PRO A 85 6.83 -21.86 -7.18
CA PRO A 85 6.52 -20.75 -8.06
C PRO A 85 5.05 -20.94 -8.45
N ARG A 86 4.18 -20.00 -8.07
CA ARG A 86 2.99 -19.77 -8.90
C ARG A 86 3.54 -19.24 -10.21
N SER A 87 3.90 -20.16 -11.08
CA SER A 87 4.25 -19.93 -12.46
C SER A 87 2.97 -19.56 -13.19
N SER A 88 2.58 -18.30 -13.03
CA SER A 88 2.06 -17.53 -14.13
C SER A 88 2.97 -16.33 -14.22
N ALA A 89 4.14 -16.54 -14.83
CA ALA A 89 4.83 -15.43 -15.44
C ALA A 89 3.78 -14.68 -16.28
N PRO A 90 3.53 -13.38 -16.06
CA PRO A 90 2.91 -12.61 -17.12
C PRO A 90 3.89 -12.75 -18.28
N THR A 91 3.49 -13.47 -19.33
CA THR A 91 4.17 -13.38 -20.60
C THR A 91 4.12 -11.91 -20.96
N SER A 92 5.21 -11.17 -20.75
CA SER A 92 5.32 -9.83 -21.31
C SER A 92 4.99 -9.98 -22.79
N PRO A 93 3.89 -9.39 -23.28
CA PRO A 93 3.63 -9.42 -24.70
C PRO A 93 4.82 -8.70 -25.34
N ARG A 94 5.57 -9.44 -26.16
CA ARG A 94 6.56 -8.85 -27.06
C ARG A 94 5.86 -7.70 -27.78
N PRO A 95 6.40 -6.47 -27.83
CA PRO A 95 5.79 -5.41 -28.58
C PRO A 95 5.81 -5.83 -30.05
N THR A 96 4.64 -6.21 -30.56
CA THR A 96 4.39 -6.29 -32.00
C THR A 96 4.46 -4.87 -32.55
N PRO A 97 5.13 -4.62 -33.69
CA PRO A 97 5.05 -3.32 -34.34
C PRO A 97 3.59 -3.10 -34.72
N VAL A 98 2.97 -2.05 -34.19
CA VAL A 98 1.57 -1.71 -34.47
C VAL A 98 1.51 -1.07 -35.87
N PRO A 99 0.86 -1.70 -36.88
CA PRO A 99 0.36 -0.94 -38.01
C PRO A 99 -0.85 -0.13 -37.53
N ALA A 100 -0.83 1.18 -37.78
CA ALA A 100 -1.89 2.10 -37.42
C ALA A 100 -3.24 1.69 -38.05
N ARG A 101 -4.32 1.64 -37.24
CA ARG A 101 -5.70 2.05 -37.62
C ARG A 101 -6.75 1.84 -36.52
N ASP A 102 -7.46 2.95 -36.29
CA ASP A 102 -8.87 3.20 -35.93
C ASP A 102 -9.70 2.36 -34.93
N ALA A 103 -10.55 3.15 -34.24
CA ALA A 103 -11.60 2.89 -33.26
C ALA A 103 -12.36 1.54 -33.29
N GLY A 104 -12.74 1.06 -32.09
CA GLY A 104 -13.78 0.04 -31.93
C GLY A 104 -13.90 -0.50 -30.50
N ASP A 105 -15.10 -0.37 -29.95
CA ASP A 105 -15.62 -0.85 -28.66
C ASP A 105 -15.38 -2.35 -28.39
N GLY A 106 -15.30 -2.76 -27.12
CA GLY A 106 -15.27 -4.20 -26.79
C GLY A 106 -14.87 -4.54 -25.35
N ALA A 107 -15.87 -5.01 -24.59
CA ALA A 107 -15.81 -5.42 -23.19
C ALA A 107 -14.73 -6.47 -22.86
N ASP A 108 -14.14 -6.36 -21.67
CA ASP A 108 -13.46 -7.46 -21.00
C ASP A 108 -14.12 -7.71 -19.63
N ALA A 109 -14.81 -8.85 -19.56
CA ALA A 109 -15.37 -9.41 -18.34
C ALA A 109 -14.26 -10.22 -17.65
N GLY A 110 -13.81 -9.79 -16.48
CA GLY A 110 -12.68 -10.39 -15.76
C GLY A 110 -12.83 -10.34 -14.24
N GLU A 111 -13.41 -11.43 -13.72
CA GLU A 111 -13.10 -12.20 -12.50
C GLU A 111 -12.82 -11.50 -11.15
N ASP A 112 -13.59 -11.97 -10.16
CA ASP A 112 -13.58 -11.65 -8.74
C ASP A 112 -12.23 -11.90 -8.06
N GLY A 113 -11.54 -10.81 -7.72
CA GLY A 113 -10.61 -10.75 -6.61
C GLY A 113 -10.80 -9.39 -5.98
N GLU A 114 -11.23 -9.34 -4.71
CA GLU A 114 -11.61 -8.14 -3.95
C GLU A 114 -10.85 -6.88 -4.38
N LYS A 115 -11.42 -6.17 -5.36
CA LYS A 115 -10.98 -4.83 -5.72
C LYS A 115 -11.37 -3.97 -4.53
N GLY A 116 -10.38 -3.34 -3.92
CA GLY A 116 -10.64 -2.26 -2.97
C GLY A 116 -11.63 -1.28 -3.59
N LEU A 117 -12.53 -0.76 -2.78
CA LEU A 117 -13.56 0.17 -3.23
C LEU A 117 -12.89 1.35 -3.93
N THR A 118 -13.39 1.69 -5.12
CA THR A 118 -12.96 2.92 -5.79
C THR A 118 -13.54 4.12 -5.05
N GLN A 119 -12.96 5.32 -5.25
CA GLN A 119 -13.49 6.54 -4.64
C GLN A 119 -14.98 6.75 -5.00
N ALA A 120 -15.37 6.43 -6.23
CA ALA A 120 -16.76 6.49 -6.66
C ALA A 120 -17.68 5.50 -5.90
N ASP A 121 -17.17 4.34 -5.51
CA ASP A 121 -17.92 3.36 -4.71
C ASP A 121 -18.09 3.84 -3.26
N VAL A 122 -17.05 4.44 -2.70
CA VAL A 122 -17.09 5.05 -1.36
C VAL A 122 -18.09 6.20 -1.33
N ASP A 123 -18.04 7.10 -2.32
CA ASP A 123 -18.97 8.22 -2.42
C ASP A 123 -20.41 7.71 -2.52
N ARG A 124 -20.68 6.68 -3.33
CA ARG A 124 -22.01 6.07 -3.43
C ARG A 124 -22.51 5.49 -2.10
N LEU A 125 -21.64 4.88 -1.30
CA LEU A 125 -22.00 4.33 0.02
C LEU A 125 -22.31 5.42 1.05
N LEU A 126 -21.65 6.57 0.97
CA LEU A 126 -21.83 7.68 1.91
C LEU A 126 -23.06 8.56 1.58
N HIS A 127 -23.49 8.60 0.33
CA HIS A 127 -24.66 9.38 -0.11
C HIS A 127 -26.00 8.60 -0.10
N ASN A 128 -25.98 7.31 0.25
CA ASN A 128 -27.17 6.46 0.37
C ASN A 128 -27.66 6.31 1.84
N ARG A 129 -27.45 7.33 2.68
CA ARG A 129 -28.03 7.40 4.04
C ARG A 129 -29.17 8.37 4.12
#